data_AF-A0A6P1DH72-F1
#
_entry.id   AF-A0A6P1DH72-F1
#
_cell.length_a   1.000
_cell.length_b   1.000
_cell.length_c   1.000
_cell.angle_alpha   90.00
_cell.angle_beta   90.00
_cell.angle_gamma   90.00
#
_symmetry.space_group_name_H-M   'P 1'
#
loop_
_entity.id
_entity.type
_entity.pdbx_description
1 polymer ?
#
loop_
_entity_poly.entity_id
_entity_poly.type
_entity_poly.pdbx_seq_one_letter_code
_entity_poly.pdbx_strand_id
1 'polypeptide(L)'
;MHTHRTFENPPARPHEVVVETLERALGDRTFEGEAANTLVGSALNDDDREFVEYWCVQVGTRAVSGSPLLGLAGLCLGHTARRFGRLSDEALALAKTLAARAEADPSDVDARAGDGYDDVRSFLHLW
;
A
#
# COMPACT_ATOMS: atom_id res chain seq x y z
N MET A 1 -8.00 -1.44 -27.31
CA MET A 1 -7.47 -0.15 -26.84
C MET A 1 -6.13 -0.43 -26.18
N HIS A 2 -5.00 -0.13 -26.82
CA HIS A 2 -3.71 -0.24 -26.16
C HIS A 2 -3.58 0.96 -25.21
N THR A 3 -3.84 0.75 -23.93
CA THR A 3 -3.43 1.69 -22.89
C THR A 3 -1.91 1.82 -22.99
N HIS A 4 -1.42 3.00 -23.36
CA HIS A 4 0.01 3.31 -23.30
C HIS A 4 0.46 3.12 -21.85
N ARG A 5 1.24 2.07 -21.60
CA ARG A 5 1.86 1.83 -20.30
C ARG A 5 3.07 2.76 -20.22
N THR A 6 2.99 3.76 -19.35
CA THR A 6 4.10 4.66 -19.04
C THR A 6 4.74 4.19 -17.74
N PHE A 7 6.07 4.16 -17.68
CA PHE A 7 6.79 3.98 -16.43
C PHE A 7 6.89 5.32 -15.71
N GLU A 8 6.55 5.32 -14.43
CA GLU A 8 6.74 6.45 -13.53
C GLU A 8 7.48 5.94 -12.28
N ASN A 9 8.42 6.74 -11.77
CA ASN A 9 9.05 6.50 -10.47
C ASN A 9 8.57 7.57 -9.48
N PRO A 10 7.55 7.27 -8.66
CA PRO A 10 7.02 8.19 -7.66
C PRO A 10 8.12 8.69 -6.70
N PRO A 11 8.33 10.01 -6.56
CA PRO A 11 9.30 10.52 -5.61
C PRO A 11 8.76 10.42 -4.17
N ALA A 12 9.67 10.33 -3.19
CA ALA A 12 9.29 10.67 -1.81
C ALA A 12 8.79 12.12 -1.74
N ARG A 13 7.82 12.36 -0.86
CA ARG A 13 7.29 13.69 -0.55
C ARG A 13 7.53 13.98 0.93
N PRO A 14 7.57 15.26 1.35
CA PRO A 14 7.56 15.60 2.76
C PRO A 14 6.39 14.93 3.47
N HIS A 15 6.59 14.42 4.69
CA HIS A 15 5.57 13.69 5.45
C HIS A 15 4.25 14.46 5.59
N GLU A 16 4.30 15.78 5.76
CA GLU A 16 3.11 16.64 5.81
C GLU A 16 2.28 16.58 4.53
N VAL A 17 2.93 16.53 3.36
CA VAL A 17 2.26 16.40 2.06
C VAL A 17 1.67 15.00 1.91
N VAL A 18 2.39 13.96 2.35
CA VAL A 18 1.89 12.59 2.35
C VAL A 18 0.62 12.48 3.18
N VAL A 19 0.66 12.99 4.42
CA VAL A 19 -0.47 13.00 5.35
C VAL A 19 -1.68 13.70 4.72
N GLU A 20 -1.49 14.91 4.20
CA GLU A 20 -2.57 15.69 3.59
C GLU A 20 -3.21 14.95 2.41
N THR A 21 -2.40 14.44 1.47
CA THR A 21 -2.89 13.75 0.29
C THR A 21 -3.64 12.46 0.65
N LEU A 22 -3.13 11.67 1.60
CA LEU A 22 -3.76 10.42 2.01
C LEU A 22 -5.07 10.66 2.77
N GLU A 23 -5.09 11.58 3.73
CA GLU A 23 -6.32 11.93 4.45
C GLU A 23 -7.40 12.46 3.51
N ARG A 24 -7.02 13.30 2.54
CA ARG A 24 -7.93 13.80 1.53
C ARG A 24 -8.56 12.68 0.71
N ALA A 25 -7.77 11.70 0.27
CA ALA A 25 -8.28 10.58 -0.52
C ALA A 25 -9.15 9.61 0.30
N LEU A 26 -8.91 9.49 1.61
CA LEU A 26 -9.78 8.73 2.52
C LEU A 26 -11.14 9.40 2.71
N GLY A 27 -11.24 10.73 2.57
CA GLY A 27 -12.50 11.48 2.59
C GLY A 27 -13.18 11.63 1.22
N ASP A 28 -12.40 11.67 0.13
CA ASP A 28 -12.89 11.93 -1.22
C ASP A 28 -12.12 11.09 -2.26
N ARG A 29 -12.84 10.15 -2.89
CA ARG A 29 -12.27 9.18 -3.83
C ARG A 29 -11.72 9.80 -5.11
N THR A 30 -12.06 11.07 -5.42
CA THR A 30 -11.51 11.76 -6.59
C THR A 30 -9.99 11.97 -6.49
N PHE A 31 -9.42 11.84 -5.27
CA PHE A 31 -7.98 11.96 -5.01
C PHE A 31 -7.24 10.61 -4.91
N GLU A 32 -7.91 9.47 -5.14
CA GLU A 32 -7.29 8.13 -5.03
C GLU A 32 -6.07 7.97 -5.95
N GLY A 33 -6.06 8.59 -7.13
CA GLY A 33 -4.91 8.53 -8.04
C GLY A 33 -3.67 9.24 -7.51
N GLU A 34 -3.84 10.42 -6.89
CA GLU A 34 -2.76 11.18 -6.28
C GLU A 34 -2.24 10.47 -5.03
N ALA A 35 -3.15 9.93 -4.20
CA ALA A 35 -2.81 9.13 -3.03
C ALA A 35 -2.07 7.84 -3.40
N ALA A 36 -2.46 7.16 -4.47
CA ALA A 36 -1.74 5.98 -4.96
C ALA A 36 -0.28 6.30 -5.30
N ASN A 37 -0.04 7.37 -6.05
CA ASN A 37 1.32 7.81 -6.40
C ASN A 37 2.12 8.17 -5.14
N THR A 38 1.51 8.90 -4.21
CA THR A 38 2.13 9.34 -2.96
C THR A 38 2.48 8.17 -2.02
N LEU A 39 1.58 7.18 -1.89
CA LEU A 39 1.81 6.00 -1.05
C LEU A 39 2.95 5.15 -1.60
N VAL A 40 2.99 4.91 -2.92
CA VAL A 40 4.08 4.18 -3.57
C VAL A 40 5.40 4.93 -3.43
N GLY A 41 5.42 6.23 -3.68
CA GLY A 41 6.63 7.05 -3.53
C GLY A 41 7.21 6.99 -2.13
N SER A 42 6.35 6.99 -1.11
CA SER A 42 6.74 6.82 0.29
C SER A 42 7.29 5.40 0.54
N ALA A 43 6.57 4.36 0.13
CA ALA A 43 6.98 2.98 0.33
C ALA A 43 8.31 2.62 -0.38
N LEU A 44 8.61 3.25 -1.50
CA LEU A 44 9.84 3.01 -2.27
C LEU A 44 11.04 3.84 -1.79
N ASN A 45 10.82 5.06 -1.31
CA ASN A 45 11.92 6.03 -1.12
C ASN A 45 12.01 6.67 0.26
N ASP A 46 10.97 6.57 1.10
CA ASP A 46 11.03 7.13 2.46
C ASP A 46 11.85 6.21 3.37
N ASP A 47 12.76 6.77 4.15
CA ASP A 47 13.63 6.02 5.07
C ASP A 47 12.99 5.83 6.46
N ASP A 48 11.90 6.55 6.75
CA ASP A 48 11.11 6.34 7.95
C ASP A 48 10.12 5.18 7.75
N ARG A 49 10.59 3.99 8.07
CA ARG A 49 9.78 2.76 8.06
C ARG A 49 8.49 2.90 8.88
N GLU A 50 8.54 3.51 10.06
CA GLU A 50 7.39 3.57 10.96
C GLU A 50 6.30 4.46 10.41
N PHE A 51 6.70 5.59 9.81
CA PHE A 51 5.80 6.46 9.07
C PHE A 51 5.14 5.73 7.89
N VAL A 52 5.93 5.01 7.08
CA VAL A 52 5.41 4.25 5.93
C VAL A 52 4.42 3.17 6.37
N GLU A 53 4.77 2.38 7.40
CA GLU A 53 3.90 1.34 7.94
C GLU A 53 2.60 1.94 8.47
N TYR A 54 2.69 3.00 9.28
CA TYR A 54 1.52 3.68 9.83
C TYR A 54 0.55 4.09 8.74
N TRP A 55 1.02 4.72 7.66
CA TRP A 55 0.14 5.16 6.59
C TRP A 55 -0.38 4.03 5.70
N CYS A 56 0.40 2.96 5.49
CA CYS A 56 -0.15 1.75 4.85
C CYS A 56 -1.28 1.16 5.70
N VAL A 57 -1.13 1.16 7.04
CA VAL A 57 -2.15 0.67 7.97
C VAL A 57 -3.40 1.55 7.96
N GLN A 58 -3.23 2.87 8.05
CA GLN A 58 -4.35 3.80 7.98
C GLN A 58 -5.14 3.64 6.68
N VAL A 59 -4.44 3.59 5.54
CA VAL A 59 -5.08 3.43 4.23
C VAL A 59 -5.77 2.08 4.10
N GLY A 60 -5.07 0.98 4.42
CA GLY A 60 -5.60 -0.37 4.28
C GLY A 60 -6.78 -0.70 5.22
N THR A 61 -6.94 0.09 6.29
CA THR A 61 -8.04 -0.05 7.25
C THR A 61 -9.22 0.87 6.93
N ARG A 62 -8.95 2.10 6.47
CA ARG A 62 -9.97 3.17 6.35
C ARG A 62 -10.52 3.32 4.94
N ALA A 63 -9.79 2.89 3.91
CA ALA A 63 -10.29 2.96 2.54
C ALA A 63 -11.52 2.05 2.36
N VAL A 64 -12.51 2.53 1.60
CA VAL A 64 -13.74 1.79 1.36
C VAL A 64 -13.51 0.56 0.48
N SER A 65 -14.38 -0.45 0.62
CA SER A 65 -14.38 -1.63 -0.26
C SER A 65 -14.40 -1.24 -1.75
N GLY A 66 -13.58 -1.91 -2.56
CA GLY A 66 -13.37 -1.59 -3.97
C GLY A 66 -12.52 -0.35 -4.24
N SER A 67 -11.91 0.26 -3.22
CA SER A 67 -10.88 1.29 -3.43
C SER A 67 -9.58 0.65 -3.91
N PRO A 68 -8.94 1.18 -4.97
CA PRO A 68 -7.64 0.70 -5.42
C PRO A 68 -6.54 0.93 -4.37
N LEU A 69 -6.78 1.78 -3.36
CA LEU A 69 -5.83 2.03 -2.29
C LEU A 69 -5.66 0.83 -1.34
N LEU A 70 -6.65 -0.07 -1.24
CA LEU A 70 -6.57 -1.27 -0.41
C LEU A 70 -5.50 -2.24 -0.94
N GLY A 71 -5.56 -2.59 -2.23
CA GLY A 71 -4.55 -3.45 -2.86
C GLY A 71 -3.16 -2.80 -2.84
N LEU A 72 -3.11 -1.48 -3.03
CA LEU A 72 -1.88 -0.68 -2.96
C LEU A 72 -1.24 -0.68 -1.58
N ALA A 73 -2.03 -0.57 -0.50
CA ALA A 73 -1.51 -0.64 0.86
C ALA A 73 -0.84 -1.99 1.14
N GLY A 74 -1.46 -3.10 0.71
CA GLY A 74 -0.85 -4.43 0.80
C GLY A 74 0.46 -4.55 0.02
N LEU A 75 0.48 -4.05 -1.22
CA LEU A 75 1.70 -4.01 -2.05
C LEU A 75 2.82 -3.17 -1.41
N CYS A 76 2.47 -2.00 -0.87
CA CYS A 76 3.42 -1.11 -0.21
C CYS A 76 4.01 -1.75 1.05
N LEU A 77 3.24 -2.52 1.82
CA LEU A 77 3.78 -3.32 2.93
C LEU A 77 4.77 -4.40 2.46
N GLY A 78 4.54 -5.00 1.29
CA GLY A 78 5.51 -5.88 0.64
C GLY A 78 6.83 -5.17 0.28
N HIS A 79 6.75 -3.95 -0.26
CA HIS A 79 7.93 -3.11 -0.48
C HIS A 79 8.64 -2.75 0.82
N THR A 80 7.90 -2.40 1.88
CA THR A 80 8.47 -2.10 3.20
C THR A 80 9.17 -3.33 3.79
N ALA A 81 8.55 -4.50 3.74
CA ALA A 81 9.19 -5.75 4.18
C ALA A 81 10.48 -6.03 3.40
N ARG A 82 10.46 -5.87 2.07
CA ARG A 82 11.64 -6.03 1.20
C ARG A 82 12.76 -5.05 1.56
N ARG A 83 12.44 -3.77 1.77
CA ARG A 83 13.44 -2.72 2.02
C ARG A 83 14.04 -2.81 3.42
N PHE A 84 13.21 -3.06 4.43
CA PHE A 84 13.62 -2.95 5.83
C PHE A 84 13.82 -4.30 6.53
N GLY A 85 13.44 -5.41 5.91
CA GLY A 85 13.60 -6.77 6.48
C GLY A 85 12.74 -7.04 7.71
N ARG A 86 11.73 -6.20 7.97
CA ARG A 86 10.79 -6.34 9.09
C ARG A 86 9.50 -5.54 8.84
N LEU A 87 8.44 -5.95 9.53
CA LEU A 87 7.19 -5.21 9.71
C LEU A 87 6.78 -5.28 11.18
N SER A 88 5.97 -4.33 11.64
CA SER A 88 5.21 -4.47 12.88
C SER A 88 4.15 -5.59 12.77
N ASP A 89 3.72 -6.12 13.92
CA ASP A 89 2.67 -7.15 13.98
C ASP A 89 1.35 -6.67 13.36
N GLU A 90 1.01 -5.39 13.55
CA GLU A 90 -0.18 -4.77 12.97
C GLU A 90 -0.11 -4.72 11.45
N ALA A 91 1.02 -4.25 10.89
CA ALA A 91 1.25 -4.22 9.46
C ALA A 91 1.23 -5.63 8.84
N LEU A 92 1.84 -6.62 9.51
CA LEU A 92 1.81 -8.02 9.07
C LEU A 92 0.39 -8.59 9.06
N ALA A 93 -0.39 -8.34 10.13
CA ALA A 93 -1.77 -8.78 10.22
C ALA A 93 -2.64 -8.15 9.14
N LEU A 94 -2.43 -6.87 8.83
CA LEU A 94 -3.13 -6.17 7.76
C LEU A 94 -2.77 -6.74 6.39
N ALA A 95 -1.49 -6.96 6.08
CA ALA A 95 -1.06 -7.53 4.80
C ALA A 95 -1.73 -8.89 4.54
N LYS A 96 -1.75 -9.76 5.56
CA LYS A 96 -2.45 -11.06 5.50
C LYS A 96 -3.95 -10.89 5.29
N THR A 97 -4.58 -9.94 5.98
CA THR A 97 -6.03 -9.69 5.88
C THR A 97 -6.42 -9.17 4.50
N LEU A 98 -5.65 -8.23 3.93
CA LEU A 98 -5.89 -7.70 2.59
C LEU A 98 -5.68 -8.76 1.52
N ALA A 99 -4.67 -9.61 1.64
CA ALA A 99 -4.46 -10.73 0.72
C ALA A 99 -5.62 -11.73 0.75
N ALA A 100 -6.11 -12.09 1.95
CA ALA A 100 -7.26 -12.98 2.08
C ALA A 100 -8.55 -12.36 1.50
N ARG A 101 -8.75 -11.04 1.66
CA ARG A 101 -9.87 -10.31 1.03
C ARG A 101 -9.76 -10.32 -0.49
N ALA A 102 -8.56 -10.11 -1.04
CA ALA A 102 -8.34 -10.14 -2.48
C ALA A 102 -8.56 -11.52 -3.09
N GLU A 103 -8.19 -12.59 -2.37
CA GLU A 103 -8.48 -13.97 -2.78
C GLU A 103 -9.99 -14.27 -2.78
N ALA A 104 -10.70 -13.79 -1.76
CA ALA A 104 -12.13 -14.03 -1.61
C ALA A 104 -12.99 -13.21 -2.59
N ASP A 105 -12.64 -11.94 -2.80
CA ASP A 105 -13.38 -11.02 -3.68
C ASP A 105 -12.44 -9.97 -4.31
N PRO A 106 -12.00 -10.18 -5.56
CA PRO A 106 -11.18 -9.21 -6.30
C PRO A 106 -11.87 -7.85 -6.57
N SER A 107 -13.19 -7.74 -6.36
CA SER A 107 -13.91 -6.47 -6.46
C SER A 107 -13.89 -5.68 -5.15
N ASP A 108 -13.59 -6.32 -4.02
CA ASP A 108 -13.35 -5.69 -2.71
C ASP A 108 -11.90 -5.19 -2.61
N VAL A 109 -10.93 -6.08 -2.83
CA VAL A 109 -9.49 -5.78 -2.80
C VAL A 109 -8.85 -6.40 -4.04
N ASP A 110 -8.08 -5.62 -4.80
CA ASP A 110 -7.43 -6.16 -5.99
C ASP A 110 -6.21 -7.04 -5.67
N ALA A 111 -5.76 -7.79 -6.69
CA ALA A 111 -4.71 -8.80 -6.57
C ALA A 111 -3.34 -8.29 -6.06
N ARG A 112 -3.08 -6.98 -6.09
CA ARG A 112 -1.79 -6.42 -5.60
C ARG A 112 -1.59 -6.68 -4.11
N ALA A 113 -2.66 -6.86 -3.34
CA ALA A 113 -2.54 -7.26 -1.94
C ALA A 113 -1.93 -8.65 -1.78
N GLY A 114 -2.25 -9.58 -2.69
CA GLY A 114 -1.65 -10.91 -2.73
C GLY A 114 -0.15 -10.85 -3.04
N ASP A 115 0.22 -10.13 -4.10
CA ASP A 115 1.63 -9.92 -4.48
C ASP A 115 2.44 -9.29 -3.32
N GLY A 116 1.85 -8.30 -2.65
CA GLY A 116 2.44 -7.65 -1.47
C GLY A 116 2.65 -8.64 -0.32
N TYR A 117 1.70 -9.53 -0.05
CA TYR A 117 1.84 -10.52 1.01
C TYR A 117 2.86 -11.62 0.66
N ASP A 118 2.97 -12.00 -0.62
CA ASP A 118 4.03 -12.91 -1.07
C ASP A 118 5.43 -12.32 -0.89
N ASP A 119 5.59 -11.01 -1.13
CA ASP A 119 6.80 -10.28 -0.77
C ASP A 119 7.06 -10.33 0.75
N VAL A 120 6.05 -10.05 1.57
CA VAL A 120 6.16 -10.13 3.03
C VAL A 120 6.65 -11.51 3.46
N ARG A 121 6.02 -12.59 2.98
CA ARG A 121 6.43 -13.96 3.33
C ARG A 121 7.85 -14.28 2.88
N SER A 122 8.21 -13.84 1.68
CA SER A 122 9.53 -14.10 1.09
C SER A 122 10.64 -13.39 1.84
N PHE A 123 10.49 -12.09 2.10
CA PHE A 123 11.53 -11.25 2.71
C PHE A 123 11.56 -11.34 4.24
N LEU A 124 10.49 -11.81 4.88
CA LEU A 124 10.46 -12.07 6.33
C LEU A 124 10.60 -13.56 6.69
N HIS A 125 10.77 -14.45 5.70
CA HIS A 125 10.98 -15.89 5.87
C HIS A 125 9.86 -16.61 6.66
N LEU A 126 8.59 -16.33 6.32
CA LEU A 126 7.40 -16.82 7.03
C LEU A 126 6.77 -18.09 6.42
N TRP A 127 7.59 -19.05 6.00
CA TRP A 127 7.15 -20.33 5.41
C TRP A 127 7.10 -21.47 6.41
#